data_AF-A0AAX3EKI6-F1
#
_entry.id   AF-A0AAX3EKI6-F1
#
_cell.length_a   1.000
_cell.length_b   1.000
_cell.length_c   1.000
_cell.angle_alpha   90.00
_cell.angle_beta   90.00
_cell.angle_gamma   90.00
#
_symmetry.space_group_name_H-M   'P 1'
#
loop_
_entity.id
_entity.type
_entity.pdbx_description
1 polymer ?
#
loop_
_entity_poly.entity_id
_entity_poly.type
_entity_poly.pdbx_seq_one_letter_code
_entity_poly.pdbx_strand_id
1 'polypeptide(L)'
;MPLQSKAFQRWLHNVAPDASTADVCRVSGIKRTTLAQQLVRGKVAESTLVSISRAYGLNPVQELATFDLYAVLHGDPVPPTPAELVSQIATIDLLRAVVQRSEPGQAAPPGLSGTPHPTAVRNWVDAIDDGELRHRVSEATGIAPQNFSAHLTANRLPPELAIATSRAAGVGPAGGLVAGGLITEAEAGWPAEGRQDALDRMTLGELVTLAGERLQALGKTLRRQEQDHERTERIWENLG
;
A
#
# COMPACT_ATOMS: atom_id res chain seq x y z
N MET A 1 -5.36 9.15 9.40
CA MET A 1 -5.13 9.89 10.65
C MET A 1 -4.57 8.89 11.63
N PRO A 2 -3.53 9.23 12.40
CA PRO A 2 -2.99 8.32 13.40
C PRO A 2 -4.03 7.97 14.48
N LEU A 3 -3.87 6.79 15.08
CA LEU A 3 -4.72 6.25 16.14
C LEU A 3 -4.69 7.16 17.38
N GLN A 4 -5.83 7.29 18.06
CA GLN A 4 -5.90 8.03 19.32
C GLN A 4 -5.13 7.28 20.42
N SER A 5 -4.18 7.96 21.06
CA SER A 5 -3.30 7.39 22.10
C SER A 5 -4.06 6.65 23.21
N LYS A 6 -5.16 7.21 23.73
CA LYS A 6 -5.96 6.57 24.79
C LYS A 6 -6.61 5.27 24.34
N ALA A 7 -7.16 5.25 23.13
CA ALA A 7 -7.74 4.03 22.55
C ALA A 7 -6.64 2.98 22.32
N PHE A 8 -5.48 3.42 21.83
CA PHE A 8 -4.31 2.56 21.64
C PHE A 8 -3.77 1.99 22.95
N GLN A 9 -3.70 2.78 24.02
CA GLN A 9 -3.26 2.30 25.34
C GLN A 9 -4.23 1.26 25.92
N ARG A 10 -5.54 1.48 25.76
CA ARG A 10 -6.56 0.49 26.16
C ARG A 10 -6.42 -0.81 25.37
N TRP A 11 -6.25 -0.70 24.05
CA TRP A 11 -5.97 -1.86 23.19
C TRP A 11 -4.71 -2.60 23.65
N LEU A 12 -3.61 -1.88 23.89
CA LEU A 12 -2.34 -2.47 24.31
C LEU A 12 -2.46 -3.21 25.65
N HIS A 13 -3.20 -2.64 26.61
CA HIS A 13 -3.45 -3.28 27.89
C HIS A 13 -4.28 -4.57 27.77
N ASN A 14 -5.17 -4.65 26.77
CA ASN A 14 -5.96 -5.87 26.54
C ASN A 14 -5.13 -6.98 25.89
N VAL A 15 -4.27 -6.66 24.92
CA VAL A 15 -3.49 -7.66 24.18
C VAL A 15 -2.19 -8.07 24.88
N ALA A 16 -1.69 -7.23 25.79
CA ALA A 16 -0.45 -7.47 26.53
C ALA A 16 -0.55 -6.93 27.97
N PRO A 17 -1.46 -7.47 28.81
CA PRO A 17 -1.77 -6.93 30.14
C PRO A 17 -0.57 -6.93 31.10
N ASP A 18 0.29 -7.95 31.00
CA ASP A 18 1.43 -8.14 31.89
C ASP A 18 2.75 -7.59 31.31
N ALA A 19 2.72 -7.06 30.08
CA ALA A 19 3.92 -6.57 29.42
C ALA A 19 4.23 -5.13 29.82
N SER A 20 5.48 -4.85 30.21
CA SER A 20 5.93 -3.48 30.36
C SER A 20 6.04 -2.79 28.99
N THR A 21 5.97 -1.46 28.95
CA THR A 21 6.24 -0.69 27.71
C THR A 21 7.62 -1.01 27.13
N ALA A 22 8.60 -1.33 27.98
CA ALA A 22 9.93 -1.73 27.54
C ALA A 22 9.93 -3.10 26.85
N ASP A 23 9.15 -4.06 27.36
CA ASP A 23 8.97 -5.37 26.74
C ASP A 23 8.28 -5.26 25.39
N VAL A 24 7.17 -4.51 25.32
CA VAL A 24 6.44 -4.25 24.07
C VAL A 24 7.37 -3.67 23.00
N CYS A 25 8.16 -2.63 23.35
CA CYS A 25 9.11 -2.02 22.42
C CYS A 25 10.22 -2.99 21.97
N ARG A 26 10.70 -3.84 22.88
CA ARG A 26 11.75 -4.82 22.60
C ARG A 26 11.25 -5.88 21.62
N VAL A 27 10.08 -6.46 21.84
CA VAL A 27 9.54 -7.55 20.98
C VAL A 27 9.05 -7.04 19.63
N SER A 28 8.51 -5.81 19.58
CA SER A 28 8.01 -5.19 18.34
C SER A 28 9.07 -4.48 17.50
N GLY A 29 10.30 -4.35 18.01
CA GLY A 29 11.38 -3.61 17.34
C GLY A 29 11.17 -2.09 17.31
N ILE A 30 10.15 -1.56 18.00
CA ILE A 30 9.88 -0.13 18.08
C ILE A 30 10.84 0.52 19.09
N LYS A 31 11.46 1.64 18.70
CA LYS A 31 12.27 2.42 19.65
C LYS A 31 11.37 2.98 20.76
N ARG A 32 11.77 2.77 22.02
CA ARG A 32 11.06 3.28 23.21
C ARG A 32 10.74 4.78 23.13
N THR A 33 11.70 5.58 22.65
CA THR A 33 11.52 7.03 22.47
C THR A 33 10.46 7.36 21.44
N THR A 34 10.35 6.59 20.35
CA THR A 34 9.33 6.76 19.32
C THR A 34 7.93 6.50 19.88
N LEU A 35 7.72 5.40 20.59
CA LEU A 35 6.43 5.09 21.20
C LEU A 35 6.04 6.13 22.26
N ALA A 36 6.98 6.51 23.13
CA ALA A 36 6.75 7.54 24.14
C ALA A 36 6.33 8.89 23.51
N GLN A 37 7.03 9.32 22.45
CA GLN A 37 6.68 10.56 21.74
C GLN A 37 5.30 10.49 21.09
N GLN A 38 4.93 9.36 20.49
CA GLN A 38 3.60 9.17 19.91
C GLN A 38 2.50 9.26 20.98
N LEU A 39 2.69 8.60 22.13
CA LEU A 39 1.76 8.66 23.25
C LEU A 39 1.60 10.07 23.80
N VAL A 40 2.71 10.80 24.02
CA VAL A 40 2.69 12.19 24.51
C VAL A 40 2.00 13.14 23.52
N ARG A 41 2.19 12.94 22.22
CA ARG A 41 1.51 13.72 21.16
C ARG A 41 0.03 13.37 20.99
N GLY A 42 -0.45 12.38 21.74
CA GLY A 42 -1.83 11.93 21.69
C GLY A 42 -2.16 11.05 20.47
N LYS A 43 -1.19 10.74 19.62
CA LYS A 43 -1.37 10.16 18.28
C LYS A 43 -0.34 9.07 18.01
N VAL A 44 -0.82 7.87 17.72
CA VAL A 44 0.00 6.67 17.49
C VAL A 44 -0.10 6.25 16.03
N ALA A 45 1.03 5.98 15.39
CA ALA A 45 1.03 5.55 14.00
C ALA A 45 0.41 4.15 13.86
N GLU A 46 -0.32 3.92 12.79
CA GLU A 46 -0.92 2.63 12.43
C GLU A 46 0.15 1.54 12.32
N SER A 47 1.34 1.89 11.78
CA SER A 47 2.48 0.98 11.70
C SER A 47 3.02 0.54 13.07
N THR A 48 2.85 1.35 14.11
CA THR A 48 3.20 0.99 15.49
C THR A 48 2.28 -0.13 15.98
N LEU A 49 0.97 0.01 15.78
CA LEU A 49 0.00 -1.04 16.12
C LEU A 49 0.31 -2.32 15.35
N VAL A 50 0.48 -2.22 14.03
CA VAL A 50 0.78 -3.38 13.18
C VAL A 50 2.04 -4.12 13.62
N SER A 51 3.12 -3.39 13.97
CA SER A 51 4.36 -4.00 14.43
C SER A 51 4.19 -4.74 15.76
N ILE A 52 3.38 -4.19 16.67
CA ILE A 52 3.05 -4.85 17.93
C ILE A 52 2.16 -6.07 17.69
N SER A 53 1.09 -5.95 16.89
CA SER A 53 0.21 -7.06 16.54
C SER A 53 1.02 -8.26 16.01
N ARG A 54 1.91 -8.03 15.04
CA ARG A 54 2.80 -9.06 14.49
C ARG A 54 3.69 -9.70 15.56
N ALA A 55 4.28 -8.90 16.45
CA ALA A 55 5.15 -9.40 17.51
C ALA A 55 4.42 -10.27 18.54
N TYR A 56 3.12 -10.06 18.72
CA TYR A 56 2.25 -10.88 19.58
C TYR A 56 1.50 -11.98 18.82
N GLY A 57 1.79 -12.19 17.53
CA GLY A 57 1.12 -13.21 16.72
C GLY A 57 -0.35 -12.90 16.39
N LEU A 58 -0.76 -11.64 16.50
CA LEU A 58 -2.11 -11.17 16.20
C LEU A 58 -2.20 -10.72 14.74
N ASN A 59 -3.36 -10.95 14.11
CA ASN A 59 -3.60 -10.45 12.76
C ASN A 59 -3.80 -8.92 12.78
N PRO A 60 -2.92 -8.13 12.11
CA PRO A 60 -3.02 -6.67 12.19
C PRO A 60 -4.30 -6.06 11.63
N VAL A 61 -4.97 -6.73 10.68
CA VAL A 61 -6.25 -6.27 10.12
C VAL A 61 -7.35 -6.33 11.18
N GLN A 62 -7.41 -7.45 11.91
CA GLN A 62 -8.37 -7.64 12.99
C GLN A 62 -8.12 -6.64 14.13
N GLU A 63 -6.86 -6.41 14.49
CA GLU A 63 -6.51 -5.45 15.53
C GLU A 63 -6.79 -4.00 15.12
N LEU A 64 -6.50 -3.62 13.87
CA LEU A 64 -6.88 -2.31 13.34
C LEU A 64 -8.40 -2.13 13.40
N ALA A 65 -9.18 -3.15 13.03
CA ALA A 65 -10.64 -3.08 13.01
C ALA A 65 -11.26 -2.68 14.36
N THR A 66 -10.58 -2.96 15.49
CA THR A 66 -11.05 -2.59 16.83
C THR A 66 -11.12 -1.08 17.09
N PHE A 67 -10.58 -0.25 16.18
CA PHE A 67 -10.64 1.21 16.23
C PHE A 67 -11.72 1.73 15.30
N ASP A 68 -12.56 2.66 15.77
CA ASP A 68 -13.71 3.20 15.02
C ASP A 68 -13.36 3.65 13.59
N LEU A 69 -12.18 4.27 13.40
CA LEU A 69 -11.71 4.73 12.09
C LEU A 69 -11.54 3.58 11.06
N TYR A 70 -11.27 2.38 11.56
CA TYR A 70 -10.93 1.18 10.82
C TYR A 70 -12.01 0.10 10.96
N ALA A 71 -13.14 0.38 11.61
CA ALA A 71 -14.20 -0.59 11.87
C ALA A 71 -14.76 -1.25 10.61
N VAL A 72 -14.59 -0.64 9.43
CA VAL A 72 -14.92 -1.23 8.12
C VAL A 72 -14.09 -2.49 7.79
N LEU A 73 -12.96 -2.70 8.47
CA LEU A 73 -12.14 -3.91 8.37
C LEU A 73 -12.72 -5.08 9.17
N HIS A 74 -13.77 -4.88 9.98
CA HIS A 74 -14.44 -5.98 10.67
C HIS A 74 -15.22 -6.86 9.71
N GLY A 75 -15.28 -8.16 10.04
CA GLY A 75 -15.99 -9.17 9.29
C GLY A 75 -15.07 -10.04 8.46
N ASP A 76 -15.66 -10.79 7.54
CA ASP A 76 -14.92 -11.67 6.65
C ASP A 76 -14.14 -10.84 5.61
N PRO A 77 -12.89 -11.25 5.28
CA PRO A 77 -12.13 -10.58 4.24
C PRO A 77 -12.89 -10.55 2.92
N VAL A 78 -12.99 -9.35 2.33
CA VAL A 78 -13.51 -9.20 0.96
C VAL A 78 -12.40 -9.62 -0.01
N PRO A 79 -12.63 -10.62 -0.88
CA PRO A 79 -11.62 -11.05 -1.84
C PRO A 79 -11.20 -9.92 -2.78
N PRO A 80 -9.91 -9.83 -3.15
CA PRO A 80 -9.47 -8.83 -4.11
C PRO A 80 -10.01 -9.13 -5.51
N THR A 81 -10.25 -8.09 -6.29
CA THR A 81 -10.54 -8.22 -7.71
C THR A 81 -9.29 -8.69 -8.49
N PRO A 82 -9.44 -9.30 -9.68
CA PRO A 82 -8.30 -9.63 -10.54
C PRO A 82 -7.43 -8.40 -10.88
N ALA A 83 -8.06 -7.23 -11.07
CA ALA A 83 -7.37 -5.98 -11.33
C ALA A 83 -6.48 -5.56 -10.14
N GLU A 84 -6.99 -5.69 -8.91
CA GLU A 84 -6.20 -5.43 -7.71
C GLU A 84 -5.01 -6.38 -7.60
N LEU A 85 -5.19 -7.68 -7.87
CA LEU A 85 -4.10 -8.66 -7.83
C LEU A 85 -2.99 -8.32 -8.84
N VAL A 86 -3.36 -8.05 -10.10
CA VAL A 86 -2.41 -7.68 -11.16
C VAL A 86 -1.74 -6.33 -10.87
N SER A 87 -2.44 -5.40 -10.23
CA SER A 87 -1.87 -4.10 -9.83
C SER A 87 -0.64 -4.23 -8.92
N GLN A 88 -0.60 -5.30 -8.12
CA GLN A 88 0.46 -5.61 -7.14
C GLN A 88 1.61 -6.46 -7.70
N ILE A 89 1.63 -6.72 -9.01
CA ILE A 89 2.77 -7.35 -9.68
C ILE A 89 3.75 -6.24 -10.06
N ALA A 90 5.05 -6.39 -9.78
CA ALA A 90 6.03 -5.38 -10.17
C ALA A 90 6.14 -5.29 -11.70
N THR A 91 6.41 -4.09 -12.24
CA THR A 91 6.55 -3.89 -13.70
C THR A 91 7.61 -4.82 -14.32
N ILE A 92 8.70 -5.10 -13.61
CA ILE A 92 9.74 -6.02 -14.09
C ILE A 92 9.23 -7.45 -14.26
N ASP A 93 8.34 -7.91 -13.37
CA ASP A 93 7.79 -9.26 -13.44
C ASP A 93 6.75 -9.38 -14.56
N LEU A 94 5.98 -8.31 -14.82
CA LEU A 94 5.13 -8.25 -16.01
C LEU A 94 5.95 -8.34 -17.30
N LEU A 95 7.07 -7.62 -17.39
CA LEU A 95 7.95 -7.67 -18.58
C LEU A 95 8.56 -9.06 -18.77
N ARG A 96 8.99 -9.72 -17.68
CA ARG A 96 9.45 -11.11 -17.72
C ARG A 96 8.36 -12.05 -18.25
N ALA A 97 7.13 -11.89 -17.77
CA ALA A 97 6.00 -12.68 -18.24
C ALA A 97 5.69 -12.46 -19.73
N VAL A 98 5.80 -11.21 -20.24
CA VAL A 98 5.66 -10.91 -21.68
C VAL A 98 6.70 -11.69 -22.49
N VAL A 99 7.98 -11.61 -22.10
CA VAL A 99 9.07 -12.29 -22.81
C VAL A 99 8.84 -13.80 -22.81
N GLN A 100 8.54 -14.37 -21.64
CA GLN A 100 8.33 -15.81 -21.49
C GLN A 100 7.16 -16.34 -22.35
N ARG A 101 6.05 -15.60 -22.42
CA ARG A 101 4.88 -16.01 -23.22
C ARG A 101 5.05 -15.77 -24.71
N SER A 102 5.95 -14.87 -25.12
CA SER A 102 6.26 -14.59 -26.52
C SER A 102 7.25 -15.59 -27.13
N GLU A 103 8.14 -16.16 -26.31
CA GLU A 103 9.12 -17.16 -26.72
C GLU A 103 9.03 -18.42 -25.85
N PRO A 104 8.05 -19.31 -26.12
CA PRO A 104 7.89 -20.54 -25.35
C PRO A 104 9.12 -21.44 -25.50
N GLY A 105 9.82 -21.69 -24.39
CA GLY A 105 11.06 -22.49 -24.35
C GLY A 105 12.14 -21.94 -23.42
N GLN A 106 11.98 -20.72 -22.92
CA GLN A 106 12.85 -20.18 -21.87
C GLN A 106 12.53 -20.80 -20.50
N ALA A 107 13.56 -20.89 -19.65
CA ALA A 107 13.40 -21.37 -18.28
C ALA A 107 12.34 -20.55 -17.53
N ALA A 108 11.56 -21.22 -16.68
CA ALA A 108 10.54 -20.55 -15.88
C ALA A 108 11.19 -19.41 -15.05
N PRO A 109 10.64 -18.19 -15.08
CA PRO A 109 11.17 -17.09 -14.29
C PRO A 109 11.06 -17.42 -12.79
N PRO A 110 11.90 -16.79 -11.95
CA PRO A 110 11.69 -16.84 -10.51
C PRO A 110 10.30 -16.32 -10.15
N GLY A 111 9.79 -16.72 -8.98
CA GLY A 111 8.50 -16.26 -8.46
C GLY A 111 8.40 -14.73 -8.41
N LEU A 112 7.16 -14.22 -8.41
CA LEU A 112 6.87 -12.79 -8.40
C LEU A 112 7.57 -12.06 -7.25
N SER A 113 8.03 -10.84 -7.50
CA SER A 113 8.61 -9.99 -6.48
C SER A 113 7.62 -9.73 -5.34
N GLY A 114 8.16 -9.55 -4.13
CA GLY A 114 7.36 -9.20 -2.96
C GLY A 114 6.73 -7.80 -3.04
N THR A 115 5.65 -7.61 -2.29
CA THR A 115 4.96 -6.33 -2.13
C THR A 115 5.40 -5.62 -0.83
N PRO A 116 5.35 -4.27 -0.77
CA PRO A 116 5.01 -3.35 -1.86
C PRO A 116 6.21 -3.09 -2.80
N HIS A 117 5.94 -2.87 -4.09
CA HIS A 117 6.94 -2.38 -5.05
C HIS A 117 6.84 -0.85 -5.23
N PRO A 118 7.84 -0.17 -5.84
CA PRO A 118 7.93 1.30 -5.90
C PRO A 118 6.77 2.06 -6.58
N THR A 119 5.85 1.34 -7.21
CA THR A 119 4.68 1.87 -7.92
C THR A 119 3.36 1.23 -7.46
N ALA A 120 3.38 0.44 -6.37
CA ALA A 120 2.25 -0.36 -5.91
C ALA A 120 0.99 0.45 -5.63
N VAL A 121 1.12 1.62 -4.97
CA VAL A 121 -0.01 2.50 -4.64
C VAL A 121 -0.62 3.07 -5.92
N ARG A 122 0.21 3.61 -6.80
CA ARG A 122 -0.26 4.22 -8.06
C ARG A 122 -0.95 3.17 -8.93
N ASN A 123 -0.32 2.01 -9.12
CA ASN A 123 -0.87 0.94 -9.93
C ASN A 123 -2.19 0.41 -9.36
N TRP A 124 -2.30 0.29 -8.03
CA TRP A 124 -3.55 -0.10 -7.39
C TRP A 124 -4.66 0.89 -7.66
N VAL A 125 -4.42 2.18 -7.42
CA VAL A 125 -5.44 3.22 -7.67
C VAL A 125 -5.84 3.26 -9.14
N ASP A 126 -4.87 3.23 -10.07
CA ASP A 126 -5.17 3.23 -11.50
C ASP A 126 -5.96 1.96 -11.93
N ALA A 127 -5.78 0.82 -11.24
CA ALA A 127 -6.49 -0.43 -11.55
C ALA A 127 -7.94 -0.49 -11.02
N ILE A 128 -8.27 0.31 -9.99
CA ILE A 128 -9.62 0.39 -9.41
C ILE A 128 -10.36 1.68 -9.81
N ASP A 129 -9.72 2.56 -10.58
CA ASP A 129 -10.29 3.81 -11.06
C ASP A 129 -11.16 3.55 -12.30
N ASP A 130 -12.45 3.90 -12.19
CA ASP A 130 -13.43 3.86 -13.28
C ASP A 130 -13.48 5.17 -14.09
N GLY A 131 -12.55 6.09 -13.83
CA GLY A 131 -12.47 7.43 -14.42
C GLY A 131 -12.96 8.53 -13.49
N GLU A 132 -13.79 8.20 -12.49
CA GLU A 132 -14.40 9.15 -11.55
C GLU A 132 -13.91 8.98 -10.11
N LEU A 133 -13.04 7.99 -9.84
CA LEU A 133 -12.63 7.65 -8.48
C LEU A 133 -11.98 8.83 -7.76
N ARG A 134 -11.12 9.59 -8.46
CA ARG A 134 -10.44 10.75 -7.87
C ARG A 134 -11.44 11.81 -7.40
N HIS A 135 -12.53 12.01 -8.14
CA HIS A 135 -13.60 12.93 -7.75
C HIS A 135 -14.34 12.41 -6.53
N ARG A 136 -14.77 11.14 -6.54
CA ARG A 136 -15.47 10.52 -5.39
C ARG A 136 -14.64 10.54 -4.11
N VAL A 137 -13.33 10.30 -4.20
CA VAL A 137 -12.42 10.38 -3.05
C VAL A 137 -12.31 11.81 -2.54
N SER A 138 -12.19 12.78 -3.43
CA SER A 138 -12.16 14.21 -3.08
C SER A 138 -13.42 14.63 -2.34
N GLU A 139 -14.60 14.25 -2.84
CA GLU A 139 -15.89 14.55 -2.20
C GLU A 139 -16.02 13.87 -0.84
N ALA A 140 -15.65 12.59 -0.74
CA ALA A 140 -15.82 11.81 0.48
C ALA A 140 -14.86 12.20 1.61
N THR A 141 -13.67 12.70 1.28
CA THR A 141 -12.61 12.98 2.27
C THR A 141 -12.29 14.46 2.45
N GLY A 142 -12.79 15.32 1.55
CA GLY A 142 -12.44 16.73 1.51
C GLY A 142 -10.99 16.99 1.06
N ILE A 143 -10.23 15.96 0.67
CA ILE A 143 -8.88 16.15 0.15
C ILE A 143 -8.94 16.78 -1.24
N ALA A 144 -8.18 17.85 -1.47
CA ALA A 144 -8.07 18.43 -2.80
C ALA A 144 -7.50 17.40 -3.81
N PRO A 145 -7.99 17.33 -5.05
CA PRO A 145 -7.50 16.38 -6.06
C PRO A 145 -5.99 16.45 -6.30
N GLN A 146 -5.39 17.65 -6.16
CA GLN A 146 -3.95 17.85 -6.28
C GLN A 146 -3.17 17.14 -5.16
N ASN A 147 -3.70 17.16 -3.93
CA ASN A 147 -3.08 16.48 -2.79
C ASN A 147 -3.22 14.96 -2.92
N PHE A 148 -4.37 14.47 -3.40
CA PHE A 148 -4.53 13.05 -3.75
C PHE A 148 -3.49 12.64 -4.80
N SER A 149 -3.36 13.42 -5.87
CA SER A 149 -2.36 13.19 -6.92
C SER A 149 -0.92 13.22 -6.41
N ALA A 150 -0.61 14.08 -5.43
CA ALA A 150 0.70 14.13 -4.79
C ALA A 150 1.00 12.83 -4.01
N HIS A 151 0.02 12.28 -3.29
CA HIS A 151 0.15 10.96 -2.64
C HIS A 151 0.44 9.83 -3.63
N LEU A 152 -0.26 9.81 -4.77
CA LEU A 152 -0.01 8.82 -5.83
C LEU A 152 1.38 8.97 -6.46
N THR A 153 1.80 10.22 -6.68
CA THR A 153 3.13 10.53 -7.23
C THR A 153 4.24 10.12 -6.27
N ALA A 154 4.04 10.31 -4.96
CA ALA A 154 4.97 9.88 -3.92
C ALA A 154 4.93 8.37 -3.63
N ASN A 155 4.02 7.62 -4.28
CA ASN A 155 3.72 6.21 -4.00
C ASN A 155 3.47 5.97 -2.50
N ARG A 156 2.76 6.89 -1.84
CA ARG A 156 2.51 6.88 -0.40
C ARG A 156 1.09 7.34 -0.12
N LEU A 157 0.20 6.38 0.14
CA LEU A 157 -1.18 6.63 0.52
C LEU A 157 -1.35 6.42 2.03
N PRO A 158 -1.77 7.44 2.79
CA PRO A 158 -2.09 7.28 4.20
C PRO A 158 -3.18 6.21 4.41
N PRO A 159 -3.12 5.39 5.48
CA PRO A 159 -4.04 4.26 5.67
C PRO A 159 -5.53 4.63 5.63
N GLU A 160 -5.91 5.73 6.28
CA GLU A 160 -7.28 6.25 6.23
C GLU A 160 -7.72 6.62 4.81
N LEU A 161 -6.84 7.28 4.05
CA LEU A 161 -7.11 7.65 2.68
C LEU A 161 -7.20 6.41 1.79
N ALA A 162 -6.38 5.38 2.04
CA ALA A 162 -6.45 4.09 1.35
C ALA A 162 -7.81 3.38 1.57
N ILE A 163 -8.35 3.42 2.78
CA ILE A 163 -9.68 2.90 3.09
C ILE A 163 -10.77 3.71 2.40
N ALA A 164 -10.67 5.03 2.44
CA ALA A 164 -11.61 5.90 1.75
C ALA A 164 -11.60 5.68 0.23
N THR A 165 -10.42 5.50 -0.36
CA THR A 165 -10.26 5.13 -1.78
C THR A 165 -10.88 3.78 -2.08
N SER A 166 -10.65 2.77 -1.24
CA SER A 166 -11.26 1.44 -1.41
C SER A 166 -12.78 1.52 -1.40
N ARG A 167 -13.35 2.26 -0.43
CA ARG A 167 -14.79 2.49 -0.33
C ARG A 167 -15.35 3.23 -1.55
N ALA A 168 -14.66 4.28 -2.00
CA ALA A 168 -15.08 5.07 -3.16
C ALA A 168 -15.01 4.28 -4.48
N ALA A 169 -14.16 3.25 -4.56
CA ALA A 169 -14.06 2.33 -5.70
C ALA A 169 -14.98 1.11 -5.59
N GLY A 170 -15.63 0.89 -4.43
CA GLY A 170 -16.47 -0.29 -4.19
C GLY A 170 -15.68 -1.61 -4.08
N VAL A 171 -14.39 -1.54 -3.74
CA VAL A 171 -13.52 -2.72 -3.52
C VAL A 171 -13.33 -3.02 -2.03
N GLY A 172 -12.70 -4.15 -1.72
CA GLY A 172 -12.41 -4.55 -0.34
C GLY A 172 -11.55 -3.53 0.41
N PRO A 173 -11.82 -3.25 1.70
CA PRO A 173 -11.18 -2.16 2.44
C PRO A 173 -9.69 -2.38 2.72
N ALA A 174 -9.19 -3.62 2.57
CA ALA A 174 -7.81 -3.98 2.84
C ALA A 174 -6.86 -3.72 1.65
N GLY A 175 -7.38 -3.62 0.41
CA GLY A 175 -6.54 -3.56 -0.79
C GLY A 175 -5.56 -2.38 -0.81
N GLY A 176 -6.04 -1.19 -0.43
CA GLY A 176 -5.18 -0.02 -0.33
C GLY A 176 -4.13 -0.12 0.80
N LEU A 177 -4.41 -0.87 1.86
CA LEU A 177 -3.47 -1.10 2.96
C LEU A 177 -2.34 -2.07 2.55
N VAL A 178 -2.67 -3.06 1.71
CA VAL A 178 -1.70 -3.95 1.06
C VAL A 178 -0.83 -3.16 0.09
N ALA A 179 -1.43 -2.37 -0.80
CA ALA A 179 -0.71 -1.56 -1.78
C ALA A 179 0.22 -0.52 -1.12
N GLY A 180 -0.20 0.04 0.02
CA GLY A 180 0.60 0.93 0.86
C GLY A 180 1.68 0.22 1.70
N GLY A 181 1.70 -1.12 1.74
CA GLY A 181 2.64 -1.92 2.51
C GLY A 181 2.44 -1.87 4.03
N LEU A 182 1.27 -1.43 4.50
CA LEU A 182 0.96 -1.46 5.92
C LEU A 182 0.74 -2.90 6.40
N ILE A 183 -0.06 -3.65 5.63
CA ILE A 183 -0.36 -5.07 5.86
C ILE A 183 0.12 -5.91 4.68
N THR A 184 0.28 -7.21 4.89
CA THR A 184 0.62 -8.17 3.83
C THR A 184 -0.63 -8.70 3.13
N GLU A 185 -0.46 -9.31 1.96
CA GLU A 185 -1.52 -10.02 1.22
C GLU A 185 -2.16 -11.11 2.10
N ALA A 186 -1.34 -11.90 2.80
CA ALA A 186 -1.82 -12.95 3.69
C ALA A 186 -2.59 -12.40 4.90
N GLU A 187 -2.13 -11.29 5.50
CA GLU A 187 -2.84 -10.62 6.60
C GLU A 187 -4.21 -10.09 6.14
N ALA A 188 -4.31 -9.61 4.89
CA ALA A 188 -5.54 -9.17 4.25
C ALA A 188 -6.47 -10.32 3.81
N GLY A 189 -6.07 -11.59 4.00
CA GLY A 189 -6.84 -12.75 3.58
C GLY A 189 -6.84 -13.00 2.07
N TRP A 190 -5.87 -12.44 1.34
CA TRP A 190 -5.73 -12.71 -0.09
C TRP A 190 -5.22 -14.13 -0.33
N PRO A 191 -5.62 -14.80 -1.43
CA PRO A 191 -5.09 -16.12 -1.78
C PRO A 191 -3.57 -16.08 -2.00
N ALA A 192 -2.85 -17.08 -1.49
CA ALA A 192 -1.38 -17.12 -1.54
C ALA A 192 -0.79 -17.04 -2.96
N GLU A 193 -1.47 -17.65 -3.94
CA GLU A 193 -1.08 -17.62 -5.36
C GLU A 193 -1.92 -16.63 -6.18
N GLY A 194 -2.73 -15.79 -5.53
CA GLY A 194 -3.71 -14.95 -6.21
C GLY A 194 -3.10 -14.03 -7.27
N ARG A 195 -1.92 -13.46 -7.02
CA ARG A 195 -1.22 -12.63 -8.02
C ARG A 195 -0.75 -13.45 -9.23
N GLN A 196 -0.23 -14.65 -8.98
CA GLN A 196 0.24 -15.54 -10.05
C GLN A 196 -0.95 -16.06 -10.88
N ASP A 197 -2.02 -16.52 -10.21
CA ASP A 197 -3.26 -16.95 -10.85
C ASP A 197 -3.89 -15.85 -11.71
N ALA A 198 -3.90 -14.61 -11.21
CA ALA A 198 -4.42 -13.48 -11.96
C ALA A 198 -3.57 -13.17 -13.19
N LEU A 199 -2.24 -13.23 -13.06
CA LEU A 199 -1.31 -13.07 -14.17
C LEU A 199 -1.51 -14.16 -15.23
N ASP A 200 -1.67 -15.41 -14.82
CA ASP A 200 -1.84 -16.58 -15.69
C ASP A 200 -3.15 -16.60 -16.46
N ARG A 201 -4.18 -15.92 -15.94
CA ARG A 201 -5.44 -15.71 -16.65
C ARG A 201 -5.39 -14.61 -17.70
N MET A 202 -4.39 -13.73 -17.68
CA MET A 202 -4.26 -12.68 -18.70
C MET A 202 -3.84 -13.27 -20.04
N THR A 203 -4.47 -12.81 -21.11
CA THR A 203 -3.99 -13.05 -22.48
C THR A 203 -2.66 -12.35 -22.72
N LEU A 204 -1.88 -12.82 -23.70
CA LEU A 204 -0.63 -12.14 -24.09
C LEU A 204 -0.89 -10.69 -24.53
N GLY A 205 -2.01 -10.43 -25.21
CA GLY A 205 -2.40 -9.08 -25.62
C GLY A 205 -2.64 -8.13 -24.45
N GLU A 206 -3.43 -8.55 -23.45
CA GLU A 206 -3.66 -7.77 -22.23
C GLU A 206 -2.36 -7.51 -21.47
N LEU A 207 -1.50 -8.52 -21.38
CA LEU A 207 -0.22 -8.43 -20.70
C LEU A 207 0.73 -7.42 -21.37
N VAL A 208 0.83 -7.46 -22.71
CA VAL A 208 1.63 -6.50 -23.50
C VAL A 208 1.08 -5.09 -23.36
N THR A 209 -0.23 -4.91 -23.44
CA THR A 209 -0.88 -3.60 -23.26
C THR A 209 -0.57 -3.02 -21.88
N LEU A 210 -0.79 -3.79 -20.80
CA LEU A 210 -0.53 -3.33 -19.45
C LEU A 210 0.95 -3.02 -19.21
N ALA A 211 1.85 -3.87 -19.71
CA ALA A 211 3.29 -3.62 -19.61
C ALA A 211 3.68 -2.33 -20.35
N GLY A 212 3.12 -2.09 -21.53
CA GLY A 212 3.30 -0.87 -22.30
C GLY A 212 2.82 0.37 -21.57
N GLU A 213 1.62 0.34 -20.99
CA GLU A 213 1.06 1.43 -20.18
C GLU A 213 1.96 1.79 -19.00
N ARG A 214 2.45 0.78 -18.26
CA ARG A 214 3.35 0.99 -17.12
C ARG A 214 4.70 1.55 -17.53
N LEU A 215 5.25 1.11 -18.66
CA LEU A 215 6.49 1.67 -19.22
C LEU A 215 6.31 3.12 -19.66
N GLN A 216 5.19 3.45 -20.30
CA GLN A 216 4.88 4.83 -20.66
C GLN A 216 4.75 5.74 -19.42
N ALA A 217 4.06 5.27 -18.38
CA ALA A 217 3.94 6.00 -17.12
C ALA A 217 5.31 6.20 -16.45
N LEU A 218 6.15 5.17 -16.38
CA LEU A 218 7.51 5.25 -15.85
C LEU A 218 8.36 6.25 -16.65
N GLY A 219 8.30 6.20 -17.98
CA GLY A 219 9.03 7.11 -18.85
C GLY A 219 8.65 8.58 -18.64
N LYS A 220 7.36 8.87 -18.42
CA LYS A 220 6.90 10.24 -18.07
C LYS A 220 7.47 10.71 -16.73
N THR A 221 7.50 9.83 -15.72
CA THR A 221 8.06 10.16 -14.40
C THR A 221 9.57 10.41 -14.47
N LEU A 222 10.33 9.55 -15.16
CA LEU A 222 11.78 9.71 -15.30
C LEU A 222 12.16 11.01 -16.01
N ARG A 223 11.50 11.34 -17.13
CA ARG A 223 11.75 12.61 -17.85
C ARG A 223 11.48 13.83 -16.99
N ARG A 224 10.44 13.79 -16.14
CA ARG A 224 10.16 14.88 -15.21
C ARG A 224 11.25 15.03 -14.16
N GLN A 225 11.74 13.92 -13.62
CA GLN A 225 12.84 13.92 -12.64
C GLN A 225 14.14 14.48 -13.25
N GLU A 226 14.46 14.10 -14.48
CA GLU A 226 15.60 14.63 -15.24
C GLU A 226 15.50 16.16 -15.40
N GLN A 227 14.33 16.67 -15.83
CA GLN A 227 14.09 18.10 -15.98
C GLN A 227 14.16 18.87 -14.66
N ASP A 228 13.60 18.32 -13.58
CA ASP A 228 13.63 18.94 -12.25
C ASP A 228 15.08 18.98 -11.71
N HIS A 229 15.89 17.96 -12.00
CA HIS A 229 17.31 17.90 -11.66
C HIS A 229 18.11 18.97 -12.42
N GLU A 230 18.00 19.02 -13.75
CA GLU A 230 18.67 20.03 -14.59
C GLU A 230 18.32 21.47 -14.16
N ARG A 231 17.05 21.70 -13.82
CA ARG A 231 16.60 23.02 -13.34
C ARG A 231 17.20 23.36 -11.98
N THR A 232 17.33 22.38 -11.09
CA THR A 232 17.94 22.56 -9.78
C THR A 232 19.42 22.88 -9.92
N GLU A 233 20.16 22.14 -10.76
CA GLU A 233 21.57 22.41 -11.05
C GLU A 233 21.78 23.82 -11.60
N ARG A 234 20.97 24.26 -12.57
CA ARG A 234 21.04 25.64 -13.09
C ARG A 234 20.78 26.71 -12.03
N ILE A 235 19.91 26.46 -11.05
CA ILE A 235 19.68 27.41 -9.94
C ILE A 235 20.93 27.48 -9.06
N TRP A 236 21.56 26.35 -8.75
CA TRP A 236 22.80 26.32 -7.98
C TRP A 236 23.96 26.99 -8.70
N GLU A 237 24.11 26.78 -10.01
CA GLU A 237 25.13 27.42 -10.84
C GLU A 237 24.98 28.94 -10.91
N ASN A 238 23.75 29.47 -10.83
CA ASN A 238 23.48 30.92 -10.86
C ASN A 238 23.54 31.59 -9.47
N LEU A 239 23.68 30.82 -8.40
CA LEU A 239 23.81 31.30 -7.02
C LEU A 239 25.26 31.26 -6.49
N GLY A 240 26.20 30.70 -7.27
CA GLY A 240 27.65 30.74 -7.03
C GLY A 240 28.35 31.76 -7.90
#